data_AF-A0AA39XED7-F1
#
_entry.id   AF-A0AA39XED7-F1
#
_cell.length_a   1.000
_cell.length_b   1.000
_cell.length_c   1.000
_cell.angle_alpha   90.00
_cell.angle_beta   90.00
_cell.angle_gamma   90.00
#
_symmetry.space_group_name_H-M   'P 1'
#
loop_
_entity.id
_entity.type
_entity.pdbx_description
1 polymer ?
#
loop_
_entity_poly.entity_id
_entity_poly.type
_entity_poly.pdbx_seq_one_letter_code
_entity_poly.pdbx_strand_id
1 'polypeptide(L)'
;MACNSGFSLAACEDEHVDAATSGVQTQDRPAVRRRRHSTFMPRRKSLVNQFIEGEEGLLLKMDQVLSELERRLEAWESYGELKLDSSISAALSTLEAVRTRCSQASEEVMGAGRRRLHIMVETLEAGYQEAMAAAESLNEKAKVGIELLDAMLQDIEDQAAKLREQGLVNAAGTLMDEGLRVMDEGIDRAIRAAESLEDKVQRAIARAREHGLLHYEDLPEPWRINSHIVKGYRFSETKLHCVQSAFWFSNELVNIWSHAIGLVIVLAIAFYFYPTSTNFSLSTNSDVFVAAIFFFAACQCLVCSTIWHTMNSVADANLVSMFACVDYTGISLLIAASILTTEYTAFYCEPTSRWIYMITTAILGVGGVILPWNPRFNGQHMAWARVAFYVGLGATGFFPMLQILYTRGSDDVWAAYSPILESILVYLAGALVYASKVPERWCPGVFDYVGGSHNLWHIAVLGGILFHYSAMQEFFSHAFSRAQDGCPVY
;
A
#
# COMPACT_ATOMS: atom_id res chain seq x y z
N MET A 1 -47.97 30.30 22.77
CA MET A 1 -49.10 29.38 22.58
C MET A 1 -48.62 28.00 23.01
N ALA A 2 -49.22 27.48 24.07
CA ALA A 2 -48.87 26.20 24.67
C ALA A 2 -49.59 25.05 23.95
N CYS A 3 -49.00 23.86 23.98
CA CYS A 3 -49.73 22.61 24.14
C CYS A 3 -48.80 21.54 24.75
N ASN A 4 -49.31 20.89 25.78
CA ASN A 4 -48.69 19.93 26.68
C ASN A 4 -49.69 18.79 26.88
N SER A 5 -49.25 17.53 26.75
CA SER A 5 -49.81 16.28 27.33
C SER A 5 -49.18 15.08 26.59
N GLY A 6 -48.64 14.00 27.16
CA GLY A 6 -48.59 13.48 28.54
C GLY A 6 -49.59 12.34 28.74
N PHE A 7 -49.14 11.08 28.85
CA PHE A 7 -49.75 9.88 29.50
C PHE A 7 -48.96 8.61 29.10
N SER A 8 -48.76 7.51 29.86
CA SER A 8 -48.53 7.18 31.28
C SER A 8 -48.07 5.71 31.30
N LEU A 9 -47.25 5.35 32.30
CA LEU A 9 -46.77 3.99 32.65
C LEU A 9 -47.88 3.08 33.22
N ALA A 10 -47.66 1.76 33.13
CA ALA A 10 -48.23 0.74 34.02
C ALA A 10 -47.20 -0.37 34.30
N ALA A 11 -47.17 -0.84 35.55
CA ALA A 11 -46.35 -1.92 36.10
C ALA A 11 -47.21 -2.84 36.99
N CYS A 12 -46.86 -4.13 37.05
CA CYS A 12 -47.02 -5.14 38.14
C CYS A 12 -46.53 -6.50 37.55
N GLU A 13 -45.48 -7.15 38.08
CA GLU A 13 -45.47 -8.17 39.17
C GLU A 13 -46.28 -9.44 38.83
N ASP A 14 -45.91 -10.69 39.13
CA ASP A 14 -44.70 -11.43 39.53
C ASP A 14 -45.16 -12.91 39.52
N GLU A 15 -44.39 -13.90 39.05
CA GLU A 15 -44.59 -15.32 39.45
C GLU A 15 -43.37 -16.22 39.16
N HIS A 16 -42.95 -16.93 40.21
CA HIS A 16 -41.84 -17.86 40.33
C HIS A 16 -42.32 -19.30 40.12
N VAL A 17 -41.64 -20.15 39.31
CA VAL A 17 -41.51 -21.62 39.55
C VAL A 17 -40.18 -22.17 38.96
N ASP A 18 -39.63 -23.14 39.69
CA ASP A 18 -38.28 -23.72 39.69
C ASP A 18 -37.77 -24.54 38.49
N ALA A 19 -36.43 -24.52 38.42
CA ALA A 19 -35.40 -25.46 37.92
C ALA A 19 -35.77 -26.80 37.22
N ALA A 20 -35.07 -27.05 36.10
CA ALA A 20 -34.59 -28.39 35.71
C ALA A 20 -33.33 -28.31 34.82
N THR A 21 -32.32 -29.12 35.18
CA THR A 21 -30.99 -29.30 34.59
C THR A 21 -30.97 -30.15 33.30
N SER A 22 -30.12 -29.77 32.34
CA SER A 22 -29.39 -30.61 31.34
C SER A 22 -28.72 -29.63 30.36
N GLY A 23 -27.49 -29.75 29.83
CA GLY A 23 -26.62 -30.89 29.61
C GLY A 23 -26.16 -30.84 28.14
N VAL A 24 -24.91 -30.41 27.90
CA VAL A 24 -24.05 -30.70 26.72
C VAL A 24 -24.45 -30.09 25.35
N GLN A 25 -23.54 -29.27 24.77
CA GLN A 25 -22.86 -29.50 23.47
C GLN A 25 -22.22 -28.19 22.95
N THR A 26 -20.92 -28.02 23.21
CA THR A 26 -20.03 -27.10 22.47
C THR A 26 -19.57 -27.78 21.20
N GLN A 27 -19.88 -27.18 20.04
CA GLN A 27 -19.48 -27.67 18.73
C GLN A 27 -18.07 -27.16 18.38
N ASP A 28 -17.13 -28.10 18.29
CA ASP A 28 -15.78 -27.96 17.74
C ASP A 28 -15.81 -27.47 16.27
N ARG A 29 -14.93 -26.51 15.94
CA ARG A 29 -14.52 -26.24 14.56
C ARG A 29 -13.05 -26.65 14.37
N PRO A 30 -12.70 -27.34 13.27
CA PRO A 30 -11.50 -28.17 13.20
C PRO A 30 -10.21 -27.41 12.93
N ALA A 31 -9.14 -27.87 13.58
CA ALA A 31 -7.76 -27.44 13.39
C ALA A 31 -7.26 -27.72 11.96
N VAL A 32 -6.70 -26.68 11.34
CA VAL A 32 -6.04 -26.75 10.04
C VAL A 32 -4.75 -27.57 10.16
N ARG A 33 -4.76 -28.75 9.53
CA ARG A 33 -3.60 -29.65 9.35
C ARG A 33 -2.47 -28.91 8.62
N ARG A 34 -1.43 -28.48 9.32
CA ARG A 34 -0.12 -28.16 8.72
C ARG A 34 0.55 -29.46 8.24
N ARG A 35 0.74 -29.57 6.93
CA ARG A 35 1.56 -30.59 6.28
C ARG A 35 3.01 -30.46 6.77
N ARG A 36 3.43 -31.36 7.66
CA ARG A 36 4.86 -31.64 7.89
C ARG A 36 5.41 -32.27 6.61
N HIS A 37 6.13 -31.49 5.82
CA HIS A 37 7.08 -32.04 4.84
C HIS A 37 8.32 -32.46 5.62
N SER A 38 8.22 -33.58 6.34
CA SER A 38 9.40 -34.33 6.76
C SER A 38 9.87 -35.11 5.54
N THR A 39 10.83 -34.56 4.79
CA THR A 39 11.75 -35.36 3.99
C THR A 39 12.64 -36.14 4.95
N PHE A 40 12.01 -37.12 5.63
CA PHE A 40 12.69 -38.18 6.34
C PHE A 40 13.24 -39.11 5.27
N MET A 41 14.41 -38.78 4.74
CA MET A 41 15.23 -39.78 4.06
C MET A 41 15.60 -40.83 5.11
N PRO A 42 15.18 -42.09 4.97
CA PRO A 42 15.57 -43.13 5.91
C PRO A 42 17.07 -43.35 5.77
N ARG A 43 17.86 -42.73 6.66
CA ARG A 43 19.31 -42.92 6.72
C ARG A 43 19.55 -44.37 7.11
N ARG A 44 20.19 -45.13 6.21
CA ARG A 44 20.45 -46.58 6.27
C ARG A 44 20.77 -47.02 7.71
N LYS A 45 19.83 -47.71 8.36
CA LYS A 45 20.16 -48.55 9.51
C LYS A 45 21.16 -49.60 9.06
N SER A 46 22.28 -49.68 9.77
CA SER A 46 23.18 -50.82 9.82
C SER A 46 23.74 -51.30 8.48
N LEU A 47 24.86 -50.71 8.06
CA LEU A 47 25.87 -51.42 7.24
C LEU A 47 26.87 -52.17 8.14
N VAL A 48 26.41 -52.65 9.30
CA VAL A 48 27.27 -53.36 10.27
C VAL A 48 27.21 -54.88 10.10
N ASN A 49 26.20 -55.45 9.43
CA ASN A 49 26.01 -56.91 9.41
C ASN A 49 25.82 -57.56 8.02
N GLN A 50 26.68 -57.25 7.03
CA GLN A 50 26.83 -58.13 5.87
C GLN A 50 28.29 -58.55 5.68
N PHE A 51 28.57 -59.79 6.11
CA PHE A 51 29.67 -60.69 5.74
C PHE A 51 31.07 -60.06 5.60
N ILE A 52 31.73 -59.88 6.75
CA ILE A 52 33.19 -59.78 6.83
C ILE A 52 33.74 -61.20 6.72
N GLU A 53 34.02 -61.67 5.52
CA GLU A 53 34.85 -62.87 5.32
C GLU A 53 36.09 -62.45 4.52
N GLY A 54 37.06 -61.86 5.23
CA GLY A 54 38.39 -61.58 4.68
C GLY A 54 39.01 -60.27 5.14
N GLU A 55 40.34 -60.25 5.18
CA GLU A 55 41.16 -59.08 5.49
C GLU A 55 40.91 -57.92 4.50
N GLU A 56 40.63 -58.22 3.23
CA GLU A 56 40.37 -57.23 2.18
C GLU A 56 39.06 -56.44 2.39
N GLY A 57 38.01 -57.09 2.90
CA GLY A 57 36.74 -56.43 3.19
C GLY A 57 36.83 -55.43 4.34
N LEU A 58 37.66 -55.73 5.34
CA LEU A 58 37.94 -54.83 6.47
C LEU A 58 38.70 -53.58 6.02
N LEU A 59 39.67 -53.74 5.10
CA LEU A 59 40.43 -52.65 4.53
C LEU A 59 39.57 -51.70 3.69
N LEU A 60 38.67 -52.25 2.86
CA LEU A 60 37.72 -51.43 2.07
C LEU A 60 36.76 -50.63 2.96
N LYS A 61 36.25 -51.26 4.03
CA LYS A 61 35.35 -50.59 4.97
C LYS A 61 36.08 -49.50 5.76
N MET A 62 37.34 -49.72 6.10
CA MET A 62 38.20 -48.73 6.73
C MET A 62 38.37 -47.49 5.85
N ASP A 63 38.70 -47.67 4.57
CA ASP A 63 38.84 -46.54 3.63
C ASP A 63 37.51 -45.80 3.42
N GLN A 64 36.38 -46.51 3.43
CA GLN A 64 35.05 -45.91 3.37
C GLN A 64 34.73 -45.07 4.62
N VAL A 65 35.07 -45.57 5.81
CA VAL A 65 34.86 -44.87 7.09
C VAL A 65 35.75 -43.64 7.19
N LEU A 66 37.02 -43.72 6.77
CA LEU A 66 37.93 -42.59 6.73
C LEU A 66 37.45 -41.51 5.75
N SER A 67 36.96 -41.89 4.57
CA SER A 67 36.39 -40.96 3.60
C SER A 67 35.13 -40.27 4.13
N GLU A 68 34.27 -41.02 4.82
CA GLU A 68 33.05 -40.46 5.43
C GLU A 68 33.36 -39.59 6.66
N LEU A 69 34.37 -39.96 7.45
CA LEU A 69 34.91 -39.19 8.56
C LEU A 69 35.42 -37.83 8.08
N GLU A 70 36.23 -37.80 7.03
CA GLU A 70 36.76 -36.58 6.42
C GLU A 70 35.64 -35.67 5.91
N ARG A 71 34.72 -36.22 5.11
CA ARG A 71 33.57 -35.46 4.58
C ARG A 71 32.69 -34.88 5.69
N ARG A 72 32.50 -35.59 6.79
CA ARG A 72 31.66 -35.14 7.93
C ARG A 72 32.38 -34.12 8.81
N LEU A 73 33.68 -34.28 9.06
CA LEU A 73 34.49 -33.29 9.77
C LEU A 73 34.54 -31.96 9.01
N GLU A 74 34.75 -31.97 7.70
CA GLU A 74 34.74 -30.75 6.87
C GLU A 74 33.39 -30.04 6.87
N ALA A 75 32.30 -30.82 6.78
CA ALA A 75 30.96 -30.26 6.94
C ALA A 75 30.82 -29.60 8.31
N TRP A 76 31.39 -30.18 9.36
CA TRP A 76 31.33 -29.64 10.72
C TRP A 76 32.15 -28.35 10.90
N GLU A 77 33.37 -28.29 10.39
CA GLU A 77 34.22 -27.09 10.41
C GLU A 77 33.53 -25.88 9.73
N SER A 78 32.69 -26.12 8.72
CA SER A 78 31.92 -25.07 8.06
C SER A 78 30.83 -24.43 8.94
N TYR A 79 30.43 -25.07 10.04
CA TYR A 79 29.39 -24.56 10.94
C TYR A 79 29.90 -23.57 12.01
N GLY A 80 31.21 -23.31 12.08
CA GLY A 80 31.80 -22.26 12.93
C GLY A 80 31.82 -22.58 14.44
N GLU A 81 32.73 -21.91 15.17
CA GLU A 81 33.08 -22.17 16.57
C GLU A 81 31.87 -22.24 17.53
N LEU A 82 31.43 -23.47 17.81
CA LEU A 82 30.50 -23.78 18.90
C LEU A 82 31.31 -24.05 20.17
N LYS A 83 30.87 -23.51 21.31
CA LYS A 83 31.45 -23.83 22.63
C LYS A 83 31.27 -25.33 22.88
N LEU A 84 32.35 -26.09 22.74
CA LEU A 84 32.40 -27.52 22.95
C LEU A 84 32.48 -27.85 24.44
N ASP A 85 31.66 -28.79 24.91
CA ASP A 85 31.86 -29.45 26.20
C ASP A 85 33.19 -30.23 26.19
N SER A 86 33.80 -30.42 27.36
CA SER A 86 35.12 -31.05 27.49
C SER A 86 35.18 -32.49 26.92
N SER A 87 34.08 -33.23 27.00
CA SER A 87 33.96 -34.58 26.43
C SER A 87 33.98 -34.61 24.91
N ILE A 88 33.37 -33.61 24.26
CA ILE A 88 33.25 -33.52 22.80
C ILE A 88 34.54 -33.00 22.20
N SER A 89 35.22 -32.08 22.89
CA SER A 89 36.55 -31.62 22.52
C SER A 89 37.56 -32.78 22.50
N ALA A 90 37.50 -33.68 23.48
CA ALA A 90 38.30 -34.90 23.49
C ALA A 90 37.96 -35.83 22.32
N ALA A 91 36.67 -36.02 22.03
CA ALA A 91 36.22 -36.84 20.91
C ALA A 91 36.69 -36.29 19.56
N LEU A 92 36.50 -35.00 19.32
CA LEU A 92 36.89 -34.31 18.10
C LEU A 92 38.41 -34.32 17.90
N SER A 93 39.19 -34.09 18.96
CA SER A 93 40.66 -34.20 18.89
C SER A 93 41.12 -35.61 18.51
N THR A 94 40.39 -36.64 18.94
CA THR A 94 40.69 -38.03 18.58
C THR A 94 40.36 -38.30 17.11
N LEU A 95 39.21 -37.81 16.64
CA LEU A 95 38.79 -37.92 15.23
C LEU A 95 39.79 -37.21 14.30
N GLU A 96 40.23 -36.01 14.65
CA GLU A 96 41.25 -35.25 13.90
C GLU A 96 42.62 -35.94 13.92
N ALA A 97 43.03 -36.50 15.06
CA ALA A 97 44.27 -37.25 15.17
C ALA A 97 44.26 -38.49 14.27
N VAL A 98 43.14 -39.23 14.22
CA VAL A 98 42.96 -40.36 13.31
C VAL A 98 42.98 -39.89 11.85
N ARG A 99 42.23 -38.84 11.48
CA ARG A 99 42.23 -38.28 10.12
C ARG A 99 43.64 -37.90 9.67
N THR A 100 44.34 -37.11 10.49
CA THR A 100 45.66 -36.56 10.16
C THR A 100 46.73 -37.64 10.06
N ARG A 101 46.74 -38.61 10.98
CA ARG A 101 47.72 -39.69 10.96
C ARG A 101 47.45 -40.70 9.85
N CYS A 102 46.18 -40.97 9.53
CA CYS A 102 45.82 -41.84 8.42
C CYS A 102 46.05 -41.20 7.05
N SER A 103 45.84 -39.89 6.89
CA SER A 103 46.09 -39.19 5.62
C SER A 103 47.58 -39.10 5.27
N GLN A 104 48.46 -39.03 6.29
CA GLN A 104 49.92 -39.06 6.09
C GLN A 104 50.45 -40.42 5.61
N ALA A 105 49.66 -41.50 5.75
CA ALA A 105 49.99 -42.81 5.19
C ALA A 105 49.61 -42.86 3.69
N SER A 106 50.45 -42.23 2.86
CA SER A 106 50.36 -42.05 1.39
C SER A 106 49.86 -43.25 0.56
N GLU A 107 49.13 -42.93 -0.52
CA GLU A 107 48.48 -43.80 -1.52
C GLU A 107 49.43 -44.62 -2.44
N GLU A 108 50.75 -44.43 -2.38
CA GLU A 108 51.69 -44.98 -3.37
C GLU A 108 52.40 -46.29 -2.99
N VAL A 109 51.95 -47.01 -1.96
CA VAL A 109 52.61 -48.26 -1.50
C VAL A 109 51.62 -49.43 -1.39
N MET A 110 51.97 -50.57 -2.00
CA MET A 110 51.29 -51.86 -1.81
C MET A 110 51.17 -52.17 -0.30
N GLY A 111 49.93 -52.14 0.22
CA GLY A 111 49.64 -52.37 1.64
C GLY A 111 49.24 -51.12 2.46
N ALA A 112 49.05 -49.95 1.82
CA ALA A 112 48.64 -48.70 2.48
C ALA A 112 47.41 -48.86 3.41
N GLY A 113 46.40 -49.64 3.01
CA GLY A 113 45.21 -49.89 3.83
C GLY A 113 45.53 -50.56 5.18
N ARG A 114 46.42 -51.55 5.21
CA ARG A 114 46.81 -52.22 6.48
C ARG A 114 47.51 -51.26 7.42
N ARG A 115 48.30 -50.33 6.87
CA ARG A 115 49.01 -49.31 7.64
C ARG A 115 48.05 -48.27 8.22
N ARG A 116 47.07 -47.79 7.44
CA ARG A 116 45.99 -46.91 7.93
C ARG A 116 45.19 -47.57 9.06
N LEU A 117 44.88 -48.86 8.89
CA LEU A 117 44.19 -49.65 9.91
C LEU A 117 45.00 -49.76 11.21
N HIS A 118 46.31 -50.02 11.11
CA HIS A 118 47.18 -50.09 12.27
C HIS A 118 47.30 -48.74 12.99
N ILE A 119 47.48 -47.65 12.23
CA ILE A 119 47.58 -46.28 12.76
C ILE A 119 46.29 -45.87 13.49
N MET A 120 45.11 -46.20 12.94
CA MET A 120 43.84 -45.93 13.61
C MET A 120 43.74 -46.71 14.92
N VAL A 121 44.02 -48.02 14.90
CA VAL A 121 43.95 -48.85 16.11
C VAL A 121 44.92 -48.33 17.17
N GLU A 122 46.16 -48.00 16.80
CA GLU A 122 47.16 -47.43 17.72
C GLU A 122 46.71 -46.08 18.31
N THR A 123 46.11 -45.22 17.47
CA THR A 123 45.62 -43.91 17.91
C THR A 123 44.44 -44.05 18.86
N LEU A 124 43.53 -45.00 18.61
CA LEU A 124 42.40 -45.29 19.49
C LEU A 124 42.83 -46.01 20.77
N GLU A 125 43.81 -46.91 20.72
CA GLU A 125 44.37 -47.56 21.91
C GLU A 125 45.05 -46.55 22.85
N ALA A 126 45.68 -45.50 22.32
CA ALA A 126 46.29 -44.46 23.15
C ALA A 126 45.26 -43.65 23.96
N GLY A 127 44.05 -43.48 23.43
CA GLY A 127 42.98 -42.67 24.05
C GLY A 127 41.88 -43.46 24.77
N TYR A 128 41.61 -44.69 24.33
CA TYR A 128 40.45 -45.49 24.72
C TYR A 128 40.85 -46.95 25.03
N GLN A 129 41.83 -47.12 25.93
CA GLN A 129 42.40 -48.43 26.31
C GLN A 129 41.33 -49.43 26.77
N GLU A 130 40.35 -49.01 27.57
CA GLU A 130 39.29 -49.90 28.08
C GLU A 130 38.38 -50.43 26.97
N ALA A 131 38.06 -49.60 25.96
CA ALA A 131 37.20 -50.00 24.85
C ALA A 131 37.92 -51.00 23.91
N MET A 132 39.24 -50.88 23.80
CA MET A 132 40.07 -51.70 22.91
C MET A 132 40.61 -52.98 23.58
N ALA A 133 40.56 -53.07 24.91
CA ALA A 133 41.07 -54.21 25.69
C ALA A 133 40.29 -55.51 25.48
N ALA A 134 39.04 -55.44 25.01
CA ALA A 134 38.18 -56.60 24.78
C ALA A 134 38.47 -57.38 23.49
N ALA A 135 39.33 -56.86 22.61
CA ALA A 135 39.65 -57.47 21.33
C ALA A 135 41.07 -58.05 21.34
N GLU A 136 41.21 -59.34 21.03
CA GLU A 136 42.50 -60.04 21.08
C GLU A 136 43.25 -59.96 19.75
N SER A 137 42.52 -59.81 18.63
CA SER A 137 43.12 -59.68 17.29
C SER A 137 43.09 -58.25 16.73
N LEU A 138 44.07 -57.91 15.88
CA LEU A 138 44.12 -56.60 15.20
C LEU A 138 42.83 -56.29 14.42
N ASN A 139 42.21 -57.33 13.82
CA ASN A 139 41.00 -57.18 13.02
C ASN A 139 39.76 -56.88 13.89
N GLU A 140 39.66 -57.50 15.07
CA GLU A 140 38.60 -57.18 16.04
C GLU A 140 38.79 -55.78 16.61
N LYS A 141 40.03 -55.39 16.94
CA LYS A 141 40.37 -54.03 17.37
C LYS A 141 39.98 -53.00 16.32
N ALA A 142 40.24 -53.29 15.04
CA ALA A 142 39.84 -52.40 13.95
C ALA A 142 38.32 -52.30 13.81
N LYS A 143 37.57 -53.39 14.00
CA LYS A 143 36.11 -53.37 13.97
C LYS A 143 35.53 -52.53 15.10
N VAL A 144 35.99 -52.73 16.33
CA VAL A 144 35.60 -51.95 17.51
C VAL A 144 35.98 -50.47 17.31
N GLY A 145 37.17 -50.21 16.76
CA GLY A 145 37.62 -48.86 16.48
C GLY A 145 36.75 -48.12 15.46
N ILE A 146 36.31 -48.79 14.39
CA ILE A 146 35.37 -48.23 13.41
C ILE A 146 34.03 -47.89 14.05
N GLU A 147 33.48 -48.78 14.88
CA GLU A 147 32.21 -48.55 15.57
C GLU A 147 32.30 -47.38 16.55
N LEU A 148 33.44 -47.23 17.24
CA LEU A 148 33.70 -46.12 18.14
C LEU A 148 33.76 -44.77 17.39
N LEU A 149 34.46 -44.71 16.26
CA LEU A 149 34.56 -43.49 15.44
C LEU A 149 33.19 -43.05 14.89
N ASP A 150 32.37 -44.01 14.42
CA ASP A 150 31.03 -43.70 13.89
C ASP A 150 30.09 -43.21 15.01
N ALA A 151 30.17 -43.80 16.20
CA ALA A 151 29.41 -43.35 17.36
C ALA A 151 29.78 -41.92 17.78
N MET A 152 31.08 -41.61 17.85
CA MET A 152 31.57 -40.26 18.21
C MET A 152 31.10 -39.20 17.19
N LEU A 153 31.13 -39.53 15.89
CA LEU A 153 30.61 -38.66 14.84
C LEU A 153 29.11 -38.41 14.99
N GLN A 154 28.34 -39.45 15.32
CA GLN A 154 26.89 -39.35 15.44
C GLN A 154 26.47 -38.49 16.64
N ASP A 155 27.16 -38.62 17.78
CA ASP A 155 26.90 -37.79 18.96
C ASP A 155 27.15 -36.29 18.67
N ILE A 156 28.20 -35.97 17.90
CA ILE A 156 28.50 -34.59 17.49
C ILE A 156 27.41 -34.01 16.57
N GLU A 157 26.92 -34.79 15.59
CA GLU A 157 25.84 -34.37 14.68
C GLU A 157 24.54 -34.09 15.44
N ASP A 158 24.17 -34.96 16.38
CA ASP A 158 22.94 -34.84 17.17
C ASP A 158 22.96 -33.60 18.09
N GLN A 159 24.13 -33.24 18.62
CA GLN A 159 24.28 -32.04 19.44
C GLN A 159 24.25 -30.76 18.60
N ALA A 160 24.87 -30.75 17.42
CA ALA A 160 24.80 -29.63 16.49
C ALA A 160 23.35 -29.35 16.04
N ALA A 161 22.56 -30.40 15.80
CA ALA A 161 21.14 -30.27 15.44
C ALA A 161 20.31 -29.61 16.57
N LYS A 162 20.55 -30.00 17.84
CA LYS A 162 19.88 -29.41 19.01
C LYS A 162 20.19 -27.93 19.18
N LEU A 163 21.45 -27.53 19.02
CA LEU A 163 21.87 -26.13 19.15
C LEU A 163 21.26 -25.25 18.05
N ARG A 164 21.15 -25.77 16.82
CA ARG A 164 20.49 -25.08 15.70
C ARG A 164 19.00 -24.84 15.98
N GLU A 165 18.30 -25.82 16.53
CA GLU A 165 16.88 -25.69 16.85
C GLU A 165 16.65 -24.66 17.97
N GLN A 166 17.48 -24.67 19.01
CA GLN A 166 17.43 -23.69 20.09
C GLN A 166 17.77 -22.27 19.63
N GLY A 167 18.79 -22.10 18.78
CA GLY A 167 19.16 -20.81 18.20
C GLY A 167 18.06 -20.20 17.33
N LEU A 168 17.40 -21.03 16.51
CA LEU A 168 16.31 -20.58 15.64
C LEU A 168 15.07 -20.16 16.46
N VAL A 169 14.73 -20.89 17.51
CA VAL A 169 13.59 -20.58 18.40
C VAL A 169 13.83 -19.27 19.16
N ASN A 170 15.04 -19.05 19.68
CA ASN A 170 15.39 -17.82 20.39
C ASN A 170 15.41 -16.60 19.45
N ALA A 171 15.96 -16.75 18.23
CA ALA A 171 15.95 -15.70 17.23
C ALA A 171 14.51 -15.35 16.76
N ALA A 172 13.65 -16.35 16.58
CA ALA A 172 12.25 -16.13 16.23
C ALA A 172 11.47 -15.45 17.37
N GLY A 173 11.70 -15.87 18.62
CA GLY A 173 11.09 -15.27 19.80
C GLY A 173 11.47 -13.80 19.98
N THR A 174 12.76 -13.47 19.85
CA THR A 174 13.26 -12.08 19.96
C THR A 174 12.74 -11.18 18.84
N LEU A 175 12.68 -11.66 17.60
CA LEU A 175 12.09 -10.88 16.49
C LEU A 175 10.58 -10.65 16.65
N MET A 176 9.85 -11.64 17.15
CA MET A 176 8.41 -11.48 17.44
C MET A 176 8.18 -10.52 18.61
N ASP A 177 8.96 -10.61 19.68
CA ASP A 177 8.85 -9.73 20.85
C ASP A 177 9.18 -8.28 20.50
N GLU A 178 10.25 -8.05 19.72
CA GLU A 178 10.59 -6.72 19.23
C GLU A 178 9.53 -6.17 18.27
N GLY A 179 8.96 -7.02 17.40
CA GLY A 179 7.86 -6.64 16.52
C GLY A 179 6.59 -6.25 17.28
N LEU A 180 6.25 -6.99 18.34
CA LEU A 180 5.13 -6.67 19.22
C LEU A 180 5.38 -5.37 19.99
N ARG A 181 6.59 -5.16 20.51
CA ARG A 181 6.97 -3.95 21.25
C ARG A 181 6.92 -2.69 20.38
N VAL A 182 7.47 -2.75 19.17
CA VAL A 182 7.41 -1.64 18.21
C VAL A 182 5.96 -1.32 17.82
N MET A 183 5.12 -2.35 17.65
CA MET A 183 3.70 -2.17 17.35
C MET A 183 2.96 -1.53 18.54
N ASP A 184 3.21 -1.98 19.76
CA ASP A 184 2.60 -1.47 20.98
C ASP A 184 3.01 0.00 21.22
N GLU A 185 4.30 0.32 21.12
CA GLU A 185 4.78 1.71 21.16
C GLU A 185 4.14 2.58 20.06
N GLY A 186 3.89 2.01 18.88
CA GLY A 186 3.22 2.70 17.78
C GLY A 186 1.75 3.02 18.11
N ILE A 187 1.03 2.05 18.68
CA ILE A 187 -0.35 2.20 19.14
C ILE A 187 -0.42 3.26 20.24
N ASP A 188 0.46 3.17 21.22
CA ASP A 188 0.56 4.11 22.34
C ASP A 188 0.81 5.55 21.90
N ARG A 189 1.73 5.75 20.95
CA ARG A 189 1.97 7.07 20.35
C ARG A 189 0.74 7.59 19.60
N ALA A 190 0.03 6.72 18.89
CA ALA A 190 -1.19 7.09 18.18
C ALA A 190 -2.32 7.49 19.16
N ILE A 191 -2.49 6.75 20.26
CA ILE A 191 -3.45 7.09 21.32
C ILE A 191 -3.13 8.46 21.93
N ARG A 192 -1.88 8.68 22.37
CA ARG A 192 -1.47 9.98 22.93
C ARG A 192 -1.64 11.14 21.95
N ALA A 193 -1.37 10.91 20.66
CA ALA A 193 -1.59 11.92 19.62
C ALA A 193 -3.10 12.20 19.42
N ALA A 194 -3.95 11.19 19.48
CA ALA A 194 -5.39 11.33 19.36
C ALA A 194 -5.98 12.10 20.56
N GLU A 195 -5.59 11.75 21.79
CA GLU A 195 -5.98 12.48 23.01
C GLU A 195 -5.52 13.93 22.96
N SER A 196 -4.25 14.18 22.60
CA SER A 196 -3.74 15.55 22.45
C SER A 196 -4.48 16.35 21.38
N LEU A 197 -4.95 15.70 20.32
CA LEU A 197 -5.73 16.34 19.26
C LEU A 197 -7.14 16.68 19.76
N GLU A 198 -7.79 15.79 20.49
CA GLU A 198 -9.11 16.02 21.09
C GLU A 198 -9.08 17.25 22.03
N ASP A 199 -8.07 17.35 22.88
CA ASP A 199 -7.86 18.51 23.75
C ASP A 199 -7.65 19.82 22.98
N LYS A 200 -6.96 19.78 21.83
CA LYS A 200 -6.78 20.95 20.96
C LYS A 200 -8.11 21.34 20.30
N VAL A 201 -8.91 20.37 19.85
CA VAL A 201 -10.23 20.59 19.25
C VAL A 201 -11.19 21.22 20.26
N GLN A 202 -11.26 20.71 21.48
CA GLN A 202 -12.11 21.27 22.54
C GLN A 202 -11.73 22.72 22.90
N ARG A 203 -10.42 23.03 22.95
CA ARG A 203 -9.95 24.40 23.16
C ARG A 203 -10.32 25.33 22.00
N ALA A 204 -10.19 24.87 20.76
CA ALA A 204 -10.57 25.65 19.58
C ALA A 204 -12.08 25.92 19.55
N ILE A 205 -12.91 24.94 19.89
CA ILE A 205 -14.37 25.09 20.08
C ILE A 205 -14.67 26.18 21.10
N ALA A 206 -14.07 26.09 22.30
CA ALA A 206 -14.32 27.04 23.37
C ALA A 206 -13.95 28.46 22.95
N ARG A 207 -12.79 28.62 22.28
CA ARG A 207 -12.36 29.92 21.77
C ARG A 207 -13.27 30.46 20.67
N ALA A 208 -13.75 29.60 19.77
CA ALA A 208 -14.67 29.99 18.72
C ALA A 208 -16.03 30.45 19.27
N ARG A 209 -16.51 29.82 20.36
CA ARG A 209 -17.73 30.26 21.07
C ARG A 209 -17.58 31.65 21.69
N GLU A 210 -16.40 31.99 22.20
CA GLU A 210 -16.16 33.26 22.89
C GLU A 210 -15.80 34.41 21.92
N HIS A 211 -14.91 34.14 20.95
CA HIS A 211 -14.32 35.16 20.08
C HIS A 211 -14.83 35.11 18.62
N GLY A 212 -15.59 34.08 18.25
CA GLY A 212 -16.06 33.87 16.89
C GLY A 212 -14.98 33.26 15.99
N LEU A 213 -14.43 34.08 15.07
CA LEU A 213 -13.43 33.61 14.11
C LEU A 213 -12.06 33.40 14.78
N LEU A 214 -11.40 32.31 14.42
CA LEU A 214 -10.11 31.91 14.97
C LEU A 214 -8.93 32.46 14.15
N HIS A 215 -7.79 32.57 14.83
CA HIS A 215 -6.48 32.76 14.20
C HIS A 215 -5.85 31.40 13.85
N TYR A 216 -4.90 31.41 12.92
CA TYR A 216 -4.18 30.21 12.46
C TYR A 216 -3.56 29.42 13.62
N GLU A 217 -2.97 30.12 14.59
CA GLU A 217 -2.30 29.53 15.76
C GLU A 217 -3.27 28.82 16.72
N ASP A 218 -4.56 29.12 16.63
CA ASP A 218 -5.60 28.59 17.50
C ASP A 218 -6.25 27.32 16.96
N LEU A 219 -6.03 27.03 15.68
CA LEU A 219 -6.57 25.85 15.04
C LEU A 219 -5.84 24.58 15.49
N PRO A 220 -6.52 23.44 15.57
CA PRO A 220 -5.86 22.15 15.67
C PRO A 220 -5.09 21.83 14.37
N GLU A 221 -4.05 21.01 14.47
CA GLU A 221 -3.12 20.72 13.36
C GLU A 221 -3.79 20.29 12.04
N PRO A 222 -4.82 19.42 12.02
CA PRO A 222 -5.47 19.02 10.75
C PRO A 222 -6.14 20.16 9.97
N TRP A 223 -6.50 21.26 10.64
CA TRP A 223 -7.15 22.43 10.01
C TRP A 223 -6.15 23.51 9.58
N ARG A 224 -4.86 23.37 9.92
CA ARG A 224 -3.80 24.33 9.58
C ARG A 224 -3.28 24.09 8.15
N ILE A 225 -4.07 24.48 7.16
CA ILE A 225 -3.77 24.21 5.74
C ILE A 225 -2.77 25.22 5.14
N ASN A 226 -2.88 26.51 5.48
CA ASN A 226 -2.07 27.58 4.89
C ASN A 226 -1.61 28.56 5.96
N SER A 227 -0.31 28.59 6.27
CA SER A 227 0.28 29.46 7.30
C SER A 227 0.32 30.94 6.94
N HIS A 228 0.06 31.30 5.68
CA HIS A 228 0.03 32.68 5.22
C HIS A 228 -1.33 33.37 5.45
N ILE A 229 -2.38 32.58 5.71
CA ILE A 229 -3.69 33.07 6.10
C ILE A 229 -3.74 33.10 7.62
N VAL A 230 -3.78 34.29 8.21
CA VAL A 230 -3.51 34.45 9.65
C VAL A 230 -4.79 34.46 10.49
N LYS A 231 -5.90 34.99 9.96
CA LYS A 231 -7.18 35.08 10.67
C LYS A 231 -8.38 34.74 9.79
N GLY A 232 -9.55 34.68 10.42
CA GLY A 232 -10.83 34.54 9.73
C GLY A 232 -11.33 33.10 9.61
N TYR A 233 -10.71 32.17 10.35
CA TYR A 233 -11.08 30.76 10.33
C TYR A 233 -12.36 30.48 11.10
N ARG A 234 -13.20 29.62 10.54
CA ARG A 234 -14.43 29.14 11.17
C ARG A 234 -14.17 27.83 11.88
N PHE A 235 -14.79 27.64 13.04
CA PHE A 235 -14.75 26.37 13.77
C PHE A 235 -16.09 26.13 14.45
N SER A 236 -16.78 25.08 14.05
CA SER A 236 -18.18 24.82 14.37
C SER A 236 -18.36 23.39 14.87
N GLU A 237 -19.09 23.22 15.96
CA GLU A 237 -19.41 21.88 16.50
C GLU A 237 -20.49 21.18 15.68
N THR A 238 -21.46 21.92 15.18
CA THR A 238 -22.62 21.36 14.46
C THR A 238 -22.53 21.63 12.97
N LYS A 239 -23.02 20.66 12.19
CA LYS A 239 -23.14 20.77 10.73
C LYS A 239 -24.03 21.94 10.32
N LEU A 240 -25.07 22.22 11.10
CA LEU A 240 -25.98 23.34 10.84
C LEU A 240 -25.26 24.69 10.96
N HIS A 241 -24.41 24.87 11.97
CA HIS A 241 -23.61 26.08 12.10
C HIS A 241 -22.59 26.23 10.96
N CYS A 242 -22.02 25.12 10.45
CA CYS A 242 -21.18 25.15 9.25
C CYS A 242 -21.95 25.75 8.06
N VAL A 243 -23.17 25.26 7.79
CA VAL A 243 -24.03 25.78 6.72
C VAL A 243 -24.41 27.24 6.95
N GLN A 244 -24.81 27.63 8.16
CA GLN A 244 -25.13 29.02 8.47
C GLN A 244 -23.92 29.94 8.30
N SER A 245 -22.72 29.47 8.66
CA SER A 245 -21.46 30.21 8.52
C SER A 245 -21.05 30.48 7.08
N ALA A 246 -21.63 29.78 6.09
CA ALA A 246 -21.43 30.08 4.68
C ALA A 246 -21.97 31.48 4.28
N PHE A 247 -22.91 32.02 5.06
CA PHE A 247 -23.51 33.34 4.84
C PHE A 247 -22.83 34.46 5.66
N TRP A 248 -21.83 34.12 6.46
CA TRP A 248 -21.10 35.06 7.32
C TRP A 248 -19.68 35.30 6.80
N PHE A 249 -19.14 36.48 7.11
CA PHE A 249 -17.81 36.86 6.64
C PHE A 249 -16.73 35.96 7.25
N SER A 250 -15.96 35.28 6.40
CA SER A 250 -14.91 34.34 6.80
C SER A 250 -13.89 34.19 5.68
N ASN A 251 -12.74 33.58 5.97
CA ASN A 251 -11.71 33.29 4.97
C ASN A 251 -12.17 32.32 3.86
N GLU A 252 -13.25 31.57 4.10
CA GLU A 252 -13.85 30.64 3.16
C GLU A 252 -15.01 31.22 2.36
N LEU A 253 -15.46 32.44 2.67
CA LEU A 253 -16.64 33.05 2.05
C LEU A 253 -16.52 33.08 0.52
N VAL A 254 -15.39 33.57 0.01
CA VAL A 254 -15.18 33.65 -1.44
C VAL A 254 -15.13 32.27 -2.06
N ASN A 255 -14.44 31.30 -1.44
CA ASN A 255 -14.35 29.92 -1.94
C ASN A 255 -15.73 29.26 -2.07
N ILE A 256 -16.61 29.45 -1.07
CA ILE A 256 -17.97 28.91 -1.10
C ILE A 256 -18.79 29.58 -2.22
N TRP A 257 -18.83 30.91 -2.23
CA TRP A 257 -19.73 31.63 -3.11
C TRP A 257 -19.26 31.68 -4.57
N SER A 258 -17.95 31.63 -4.84
CA SER A 258 -17.44 31.54 -6.21
C SER A 258 -17.96 30.29 -6.92
N HIS A 259 -17.99 29.14 -6.25
CA HIS A 259 -18.48 27.90 -6.83
C HIS A 259 -19.99 27.74 -6.72
N ALA A 260 -20.63 28.25 -5.67
CA ALA A 260 -22.10 28.29 -5.59
C ALA A 260 -22.72 29.16 -6.70
N ILE A 261 -22.15 30.34 -6.96
CA ILE A 261 -22.57 31.20 -8.08
C ILE A 261 -22.19 30.54 -9.41
N GLY A 262 -20.99 29.96 -9.50
CA GLY A 262 -20.55 29.18 -10.66
C GLY A 262 -21.55 28.08 -11.02
N LEU A 263 -22.10 27.37 -10.04
CA LEU A 263 -23.10 26.33 -10.25
C LEU A 263 -24.36 26.90 -10.91
N VAL A 264 -24.86 28.04 -10.44
CA VAL A 264 -26.03 28.71 -11.03
C VAL A 264 -25.74 29.12 -12.48
N ILE A 265 -24.54 29.63 -12.76
CA ILE A 265 -24.10 29.99 -14.12
C ILE A 265 -24.07 28.76 -15.02
N VAL A 266 -23.44 27.67 -14.58
CA VAL A 266 -23.33 26.43 -15.37
C VAL A 266 -24.71 25.80 -15.60
N LEU A 267 -25.61 25.83 -14.61
CA LEU A 267 -27.00 25.38 -14.77
C LEU A 267 -27.75 26.23 -15.79
N ALA A 268 -27.61 27.56 -15.74
CA ALA A 268 -28.19 28.45 -16.74
C ALA A 268 -27.65 28.14 -18.15
N ILE A 269 -26.35 27.84 -18.28
CA ILE A 269 -25.77 27.41 -19.55
C ILE A 269 -26.36 26.08 -20.00
N ALA A 270 -26.37 25.06 -19.14
CA ALA A 270 -26.82 23.72 -19.48
C ALA A 270 -28.30 23.67 -19.89
N PHE A 271 -29.17 24.44 -19.22
CA PHE A 271 -30.63 24.37 -19.42
C PHE A 271 -31.21 25.47 -20.29
N TYR A 272 -30.50 26.58 -20.51
CA TYR A 272 -31.00 27.70 -21.33
C TYR A 272 -30.08 28.02 -22.52
N PHE A 273 -28.81 28.35 -22.29
CA PHE A 273 -27.93 28.79 -23.38
C PHE A 273 -27.51 27.65 -24.33
N TYR A 274 -27.23 26.46 -23.82
CA TYR A 274 -26.86 25.32 -24.66
C TYR A 274 -28.04 24.84 -25.53
N PRO A 275 -29.27 24.64 -25.01
CA PRO A 275 -30.41 24.24 -25.85
C PRO A 275 -30.84 25.30 -26.87
N THR A 276 -30.52 26.58 -26.65
CA THR A 276 -30.80 27.67 -27.61
C THR A 276 -29.68 27.88 -28.63
N SER A 277 -28.56 27.17 -28.51
CA SER A 277 -27.44 27.26 -29.45
C SER A 277 -27.77 26.63 -30.80
N THR A 278 -27.13 27.13 -31.87
CA THR A 278 -27.23 26.54 -33.21
C THR A 278 -26.74 25.09 -33.23
N ASN A 279 -25.65 24.80 -32.51
CA ASN A 279 -25.10 23.45 -32.41
C ASN A 279 -26.12 22.46 -31.84
N PHE A 280 -26.89 22.82 -30.82
CA PHE A 280 -27.91 21.95 -30.25
C PHE A 280 -28.97 21.52 -31.27
N SER A 281 -29.34 22.41 -32.21
CA SER A 281 -30.30 22.07 -33.27
C SER A 281 -29.76 21.09 -34.31
N LEU A 282 -28.43 21.03 -34.46
CA LEU A 282 -27.72 20.12 -35.36
C LEU A 282 -27.31 18.81 -34.68
N SER A 283 -27.21 18.83 -33.35
CA SER A 283 -26.77 17.70 -32.52
C SER A 283 -27.71 16.51 -32.58
N THR A 284 -27.13 15.32 -32.66
CA THR A 284 -27.81 14.05 -32.41
C THR A 284 -28.04 13.83 -30.90
N ASN A 285 -28.83 12.82 -30.54
CA ASN A 285 -29.00 12.41 -29.15
C ASN A 285 -27.66 12.02 -28.48
N SER A 286 -26.70 11.49 -29.24
CA SER A 286 -25.37 11.14 -28.72
C SER A 286 -24.54 12.39 -28.42
N ASP A 287 -24.58 13.40 -29.29
CA ASP A 287 -23.91 14.68 -29.07
C ASP A 287 -24.43 15.38 -27.81
N VAL A 288 -25.76 15.42 -27.67
CA VAL A 288 -26.43 15.97 -26.49
C VAL A 288 -26.05 15.20 -25.23
N PHE A 289 -25.97 13.87 -25.29
CA PHE A 289 -25.57 13.03 -24.17
C PHE A 289 -24.13 13.30 -23.72
N VAL A 290 -23.19 13.42 -24.68
CA VAL A 290 -21.78 13.72 -24.38
C VAL A 290 -21.63 15.11 -23.75
N ALA A 291 -22.34 16.13 -24.26
CA ALA A 291 -22.38 17.45 -23.64
C ALA A 291 -23.01 17.41 -22.23
N ALA A 292 -24.06 16.61 -22.03
CA ALA A 292 -24.70 16.44 -20.73
C ALA A 292 -23.76 15.81 -19.69
N ILE A 293 -22.89 14.87 -20.08
CA ILE A 293 -21.85 14.32 -19.19
C ILE A 293 -20.92 15.44 -18.69
N PHE A 294 -20.48 16.33 -19.58
CA PHE A 294 -19.65 17.47 -19.19
C PHE A 294 -20.36 18.41 -18.22
N PHE A 295 -21.60 18.83 -18.54
CA PHE A 295 -22.36 19.71 -17.64
C PHE A 295 -22.64 19.08 -16.29
N PHE A 296 -22.96 17.78 -16.26
CA PHE A 296 -23.14 17.04 -15.03
C PHE A 296 -21.85 17.03 -14.20
N ALA A 297 -20.72 16.69 -14.80
CA ALA A 297 -19.43 16.66 -14.11
C ALA A 297 -19.00 18.07 -13.62
N ALA A 298 -19.25 19.12 -14.40
CA ALA A 298 -19.01 20.51 -14.01
C ALA A 298 -19.88 20.93 -12.82
N CYS A 299 -21.19 20.67 -12.87
CA CYS A 299 -22.09 20.95 -11.74
C CYS A 299 -21.68 20.18 -10.50
N GLN A 300 -21.37 18.89 -10.65
CA GLN A 300 -20.96 18.02 -9.55
C GLN A 300 -19.65 18.50 -8.93
N CYS A 301 -18.66 18.92 -9.72
CA CYS A 301 -17.41 19.51 -9.22
C CYS A 301 -17.69 20.75 -8.35
N LEU A 302 -18.52 21.68 -8.83
CA LEU A 302 -18.86 22.91 -8.11
C LEU A 302 -19.66 22.63 -6.83
N VAL A 303 -20.59 21.67 -6.86
CA VAL A 303 -21.34 21.21 -5.68
C VAL A 303 -20.41 20.58 -4.65
N CYS A 304 -19.55 19.64 -5.07
CA CYS A 304 -18.59 18.97 -4.20
C CYS A 304 -17.67 19.98 -3.50
N SER A 305 -17.16 20.96 -4.25
CA SER A 305 -16.30 22.00 -3.69
C SER A 305 -17.04 22.93 -2.73
N THR A 306 -18.26 23.35 -3.07
CA THR A 306 -19.11 24.16 -2.20
C THR A 306 -19.41 23.44 -0.89
N ILE A 307 -19.73 22.14 -0.94
CA ILE A 307 -19.95 21.31 0.25
C ILE A 307 -18.67 21.22 1.09
N TRP A 308 -17.53 20.93 0.47
CA TRP A 308 -16.25 20.85 1.16
C TRP A 308 -15.93 22.14 1.91
N HIS A 309 -15.93 23.27 1.21
CA HIS A 309 -15.63 24.57 1.81
C HIS A 309 -16.68 25.00 2.83
N THR A 310 -17.95 24.60 2.69
CA THR A 310 -18.96 24.84 3.72
C THR A 310 -18.68 24.03 4.99
N MET A 311 -18.28 22.76 4.83
CA MET A 311 -18.14 21.79 5.92
C MET A 311 -16.74 21.73 6.54
N ASN A 312 -15.72 22.36 5.94
CA ASN A 312 -14.35 22.29 6.43
C ASN A 312 -14.15 22.90 7.83
N SER A 313 -15.12 23.66 8.33
CA SER A 313 -15.14 24.21 9.68
C SER A 313 -15.65 23.24 10.75
N VAL A 314 -16.12 22.04 10.39
CA VAL A 314 -16.65 21.09 11.36
C VAL A 314 -15.54 20.59 12.27
N ALA A 315 -15.79 20.56 13.58
CA ALA A 315 -14.86 20.10 14.61
C ALA A 315 -14.75 18.56 14.69
N ASP A 316 -14.70 17.88 13.54
CA ASP A 316 -14.57 16.44 13.41
C ASP A 316 -13.57 16.12 12.28
N ALA A 317 -12.39 15.60 12.66
CA ALA A 317 -11.29 15.33 11.73
C ALA A 317 -11.66 14.27 10.67
N ASN A 318 -12.48 13.28 11.02
CA ASN A 318 -12.89 12.23 10.09
C ASN A 318 -13.84 12.79 9.03
N LEU A 319 -14.81 13.62 9.45
CA LEU A 319 -15.73 14.28 8.52
C LEU A 319 -14.97 15.22 7.58
N VAL A 320 -14.03 16.02 8.08
CA VAL A 320 -13.20 16.91 7.26
C VAL A 320 -12.42 16.10 6.21
N SER A 321 -11.76 15.02 6.62
CA SER A 321 -11.04 14.15 5.67
C SER A 321 -11.95 13.58 4.57
N MET A 322 -13.16 13.12 4.93
CA MET A 322 -14.13 12.62 3.95
C MET A 322 -14.61 13.69 2.97
N PHE A 323 -14.94 14.89 3.46
CA PHE A 323 -15.37 15.97 2.58
C PHE A 323 -14.24 16.47 1.65
N ALA A 324 -12.98 16.40 2.07
CA ALA A 324 -11.84 16.66 1.19
C ALA A 324 -11.79 15.65 0.02
N CYS A 325 -12.05 14.37 0.30
CA CYS A 325 -12.12 13.34 -0.75
C CYS A 325 -13.27 13.59 -1.74
N VAL A 326 -14.40 14.13 -1.28
CA VAL A 326 -15.54 14.51 -2.14
C VAL A 326 -15.13 15.59 -3.14
N ASP A 327 -14.37 16.60 -2.71
CA ASP A 327 -13.87 17.66 -3.60
C ASP A 327 -12.90 17.12 -4.67
N TYR A 328 -11.94 16.29 -4.26
CA TYR A 328 -11.02 15.64 -5.20
C TYR A 328 -11.73 14.76 -6.23
N THR A 329 -12.82 14.11 -5.82
CA THR A 329 -13.69 13.33 -6.72
C THR A 329 -14.32 14.22 -7.78
N GLY A 330 -14.78 15.42 -7.40
CA GLY A 330 -15.33 16.44 -8.30
C GLY A 330 -14.35 16.87 -9.39
N ILE A 331 -13.14 17.26 -8.98
CA ILE A 331 -12.08 17.67 -9.93
C ILE A 331 -11.73 16.54 -10.89
N SER A 332 -11.62 15.30 -10.38
CA SER A 332 -11.27 14.12 -11.18
C SER A 332 -12.29 13.85 -12.30
N LEU A 333 -13.59 13.90 -11.96
CA LEU A 333 -14.66 13.66 -12.93
C LEU A 333 -14.79 14.81 -13.95
N LEU A 334 -14.59 16.05 -13.53
CA LEU A 334 -14.58 17.19 -14.44
C LEU A 334 -13.46 17.08 -15.48
N ILE A 335 -12.24 16.72 -15.07
CA ILE A 335 -11.11 16.51 -15.99
C ILE A 335 -11.44 15.39 -16.98
N ALA A 336 -11.90 14.24 -16.48
CA ALA A 336 -12.22 13.09 -17.32
C ALA A 336 -13.33 13.42 -18.34
N ALA A 337 -14.40 14.10 -17.92
CA ALA A 337 -15.48 14.51 -18.81
C ALA A 337 -14.99 15.53 -19.87
N SER A 338 -14.12 16.46 -19.49
CA SER A 338 -13.56 17.45 -20.42
C SER A 338 -12.70 16.78 -21.51
N ILE A 339 -11.85 15.81 -21.13
CA ILE A 339 -11.07 15.00 -22.08
C ILE A 339 -12.01 14.17 -22.96
N LEU A 340 -13.00 13.51 -22.38
CA LEU A 340 -13.97 12.67 -23.10
C LEU A 340 -14.75 13.44 -24.17
N THR A 341 -15.20 14.67 -23.88
CA THR A 341 -15.86 15.53 -24.89
C THR A 341 -14.94 15.92 -26.04
N THR A 342 -13.66 16.16 -25.75
CA THR A 342 -12.63 16.49 -26.75
C THR A 342 -12.33 15.28 -27.63
N GLU A 343 -12.15 14.09 -27.04
CA GLU A 343 -11.90 12.84 -27.77
C GLU A 343 -13.09 12.46 -28.66
N TYR A 344 -14.32 12.63 -28.17
CA TYR A 344 -15.54 12.34 -28.91
C TYR A 344 -15.64 13.13 -30.21
N THR A 345 -15.36 14.43 -30.14
CA THR A 345 -15.46 15.36 -31.29
C THR A 345 -14.22 15.28 -32.18
N ALA A 346 -13.02 15.11 -31.63
CA ALA A 346 -11.79 14.95 -32.39
C ALA A 346 -11.84 13.70 -33.30
N PHE A 347 -12.43 12.60 -32.80
CA PHE A 347 -12.60 11.33 -33.54
C PHE A 347 -14.05 11.10 -33.98
N TYR A 348 -14.83 12.16 -34.24
CA TYR A 348 -16.25 12.05 -34.57
C TYR A 348 -16.55 11.07 -35.72
N CYS A 349 -15.73 11.09 -36.78
CA CYS A 349 -15.81 10.22 -37.95
C CYS A 349 -15.05 8.89 -37.82
N GLU A 350 -14.36 8.63 -36.72
CA GLU A 350 -13.40 7.54 -36.54
C GLU A 350 -13.82 6.67 -35.33
N PRO A 351 -14.88 5.85 -35.46
CA PRO A 351 -15.57 5.24 -34.31
C PRO A 351 -14.68 4.32 -33.48
N THR A 352 -13.75 3.59 -34.10
CA THR A 352 -12.84 2.68 -33.39
C THR A 352 -11.91 3.45 -32.44
N SER A 353 -11.21 4.47 -32.96
CA SER A 353 -10.32 5.30 -32.14
C SER A 353 -11.09 6.08 -31.09
N ARG A 354 -12.26 6.64 -31.46
CA ARG A 354 -13.15 7.34 -30.53
C ARG A 354 -13.48 6.49 -29.30
N TRP A 355 -13.96 5.26 -29.50
CA TRP A 355 -14.34 4.38 -28.39
C TRP A 355 -13.15 3.92 -27.56
N ILE A 356 -12.00 3.63 -28.18
CA ILE A 356 -10.78 3.23 -27.46
C ILE A 356 -10.36 4.32 -26.46
N TYR A 357 -10.28 5.57 -26.93
CA TYR A 357 -9.86 6.68 -26.08
C TYR A 357 -10.91 7.04 -25.03
N MET A 358 -12.19 7.17 -25.41
CA MET A 358 -13.26 7.48 -24.47
C MET A 358 -13.41 6.42 -23.36
N ILE A 359 -13.29 5.13 -23.68
CA ILE A 359 -13.35 4.05 -22.67
C ILE A 359 -12.14 4.13 -21.75
N THR A 360 -10.94 4.38 -22.30
CA THR A 360 -9.72 4.55 -21.50
C THR A 360 -9.87 5.72 -20.53
N THR A 361 -10.32 6.88 -21.02
CA THR A 361 -10.58 8.07 -20.20
C THR A 361 -11.67 7.82 -19.16
N ALA A 362 -12.74 7.10 -19.50
CA ALA A 362 -13.79 6.74 -18.55
C ALA A 362 -13.28 5.81 -17.44
N ILE A 363 -12.49 4.79 -17.76
CA ILE A 363 -11.89 3.89 -16.77
C ILE A 363 -10.97 4.66 -15.83
N LEU A 364 -10.11 5.53 -16.36
CA LEU A 364 -9.25 6.36 -15.54
C LEU A 364 -10.06 7.37 -14.71
N GLY A 365 -11.12 7.95 -15.25
CA GLY A 365 -12.04 8.82 -14.51
C GLY A 365 -12.66 8.09 -13.31
N VAL A 366 -13.15 6.86 -13.50
CA VAL A 366 -13.65 5.99 -12.41
C VAL A 366 -12.54 5.68 -11.40
N GLY A 367 -11.32 5.42 -11.87
CA GLY A 367 -10.15 5.28 -11.00
C GLY A 367 -9.91 6.52 -10.14
N GLY A 368 -10.06 7.71 -10.72
CA GLY A 368 -9.91 9.00 -10.03
C GLY A 368 -11.00 9.25 -8.99
N VAL A 369 -12.16 8.61 -9.13
CA VAL A 369 -13.22 8.60 -8.11
C VAL A 369 -12.90 7.62 -6.99
N ILE A 370 -12.46 6.40 -7.31
CA ILE A 370 -12.34 5.33 -6.30
C ILE A 370 -11.06 5.48 -5.46
N LEU A 371 -9.94 5.83 -6.10
CA LEU A 371 -8.63 5.82 -5.44
C LEU A 371 -8.52 6.78 -4.24
N PRO A 372 -9.01 8.03 -4.30
CA PRO A 372 -8.95 8.94 -3.15
C PRO A 372 -9.71 8.45 -1.91
N TRP A 373 -10.71 7.57 -2.08
CA TRP A 373 -11.49 7.02 -0.98
C TRP A 373 -10.82 5.84 -0.30
N ASN A 374 -9.75 5.29 -0.89
CA ASN A 374 -8.97 4.24 -0.26
C ASN A 374 -8.02 4.88 0.79
N PRO A 375 -8.15 4.57 2.10
CA PRO A 375 -7.32 5.16 3.13
C PRO A 375 -5.81 4.93 2.92
N ARG A 376 -5.45 3.80 2.29
CA ARG A 376 -4.05 3.49 1.96
C ARG A 376 -3.52 4.44 0.88
N PHE A 377 -4.32 4.74 -0.13
CA PHE A 377 -3.94 5.63 -1.24
C PHE A 377 -3.97 7.12 -0.84
N ASN A 378 -4.89 7.51 0.04
CA ASN A 378 -4.98 8.89 0.53
C ASN A 378 -3.89 9.24 1.57
N GLY A 379 -3.26 8.23 2.18
CA GLY A 379 -2.18 8.43 3.14
C GLY A 379 -0.99 9.20 2.55
N GLN A 380 -0.30 9.98 3.39
CA GLN A 380 0.86 10.80 2.99
C GLN A 380 1.97 9.98 2.30
N HIS A 381 2.16 8.72 2.72
CA HIS A 381 3.14 7.79 2.13
C HIS A 381 2.86 7.43 0.66
N MET A 382 1.61 7.56 0.18
CA MET A 382 1.21 7.30 -1.21
C MET A 382 0.98 8.59 -2.01
N ALA A 383 1.40 9.75 -1.49
CA ALA A 383 1.25 11.03 -2.20
C ALA A 383 1.89 11.00 -3.60
N TRP A 384 3.04 10.33 -3.77
CA TRP A 384 3.70 10.15 -5.06
C TRP A 384 2.84 9.35 -6.05
N ALA A 385 2.15 8.29 -5.58
CA ALA A 385 1.29 7.46 -6.42
C ALA A 385 0.05 8.22 -6.88
N ARG A 386 -0.50 9.07 -6.01
CA ARG A 386 -1.59 9.99 -6.35
C ARG A 386 -1.17 11.00 -7.41
N VAL A 387 -0.02 11.64 -7.24
CA VAL A 387 0.53 12.56 -8.25
C VAL A 387 0.76 11.82 -9.58
N ALA A 388 1.38 10.65 -9.54
CA ALA A 388 1.63 9.85 -10.74
C ALA A 388 0.34 9.46 -11.47
N PHE A 389 -0.73 9.12 -10.73
CA PHE A 389 -2.04 8.82 -11.30
C PHE A 389 -2.63 10.03 -12.05
N TYR A 390 -2.68 11.21 -11.42
CA TYR A 390 -3.25 12.41 -12.06
C TYR A 390 -2.40 12.92 -13.22
N VAL A 391 -1.07 12.85 -13.12
CA VAL A 391 -0.16 13.15 -14.23
C VAL A 391 -0.37 12.15 -15.37
N GLY A 392 -0.55 10.86 -15.06
CA GLY A 392 -0.86 9.82 -16.03
C GLY A 392 -2.18 10.06 -16.75
N LEU A 393 -3.23 10.46 -16.03
CA LEU A 393 -4.53 10.84 -16.58
C LEU A 393 -4.43 12.07 -17.51
N GLY A 394 -3.61 13.07 -17.17
CA GLY A 394 -3.32 14.18 -18.08
C GLY A 394 -2.51 13.72 -19.30
N ALA A 395 -1.54 12.84 -19.09
CA ALA A 395 -0.68 12.31 -20.15
C ALA A 395 -1.45 11.50 -21.19
N THR A 396 -2.58 10.88 -20.83
CA THR A 396 -3.38 10.13 -21.81
C THR A 396 -3.98 11.01 -22.90
N GLY A 397 -4.21 12.31 -22.64
CA GLY A 397 -4.67 13.26 -23.65
C GLY A 397 -3.67 13.48 -24.80
N PHE A 398 -2.39 13.15 -24.62
CA PHE A 398 -1.40 13.25 -25.69
C PHE A 398 -1.51 12.12 -26.73
N PHE A 399 -2.02 10.93 -26.37
CA PHE A 399 -2.12 9.82 -27.32
C PHE A 399 -3.11 10.10 -28.47
N PRO A 400 -4.36 10.56 -28.21
CA PRO A 400 -5.24 11.12 -29.23
C PRO A 400 -4.54 12.10 -30.18
N MET A 401 -3.83 13.07 -29.62
CA MET A 401 -3.15 14.10 -30.40
C MET A 401 -2.05 13.51 -31.30
N LEU A 402 -1.25 12.57 -30.78
CA LEU A 402 -0.22 11.88 -31.55
C LEU A 402 -0.82 11.04 -32.69
N GLN A 403 -1.96 10.38 -32.46
CA GLN A 403 -2.64 9.64 -33.52
C GLN A 403 -3.09 10.59 -34.63
N ILE A 404 -3.73 11.71 -34.30
CA ILE A 404 -4.18 12.71 -35.28
C ILE A 404 -2.99 13.28 -36.06
N LEU A 405 -1.89 13.59 -35.37
CA LEU A 405 -0.67 14.07 -36.02
C LEU A 405 -0.14 13.07 -37.05
N TYR A 406 -0.17 11.77 -36.72
CA TYR A 406 0.31 10.71 -37.60
C TYR A 406 -0.64 10.40 -38.76
N THR A 407 -1.96 10.43 -38.54
CA THR A 407 -2.94 10.03 -39.55
C THR A 407 -3.46 11.17 -40.41
N ARG A 408 -3.53 12.38 -39.87
CA ARG A 408 -4.15 13.55 -40.51
C ARG A 408 -3.20 14.75 -40.65
N GLY A 409 -2.16 14.85 -39.83
CA GLY A 409 -1.16 15.91 -39.89
C GLY A 409 -1.39 17.02 -38.86
N SER A 410 -0.55 18.06 -38.90
CA SER A 410 -0.53 19.13 -37.89
C SER A 410 -1.75 20.04 -37.92
N ASP A 411 -2.31 20.28 -39.10
CA ASP A 411 -3.42 21.23 -39.27
C ASP A 411 -4.69 20.71 -38.60
N ASP A 412 -4.95 19.40 -38.71
CA ASP A 412 -6.03 18.70 -38.00
C ASP A 412 -5.83 18.69 -36.48
N VAL A 413 -4.58 18.57 -36.00
CA VAL A 413 -4.28 18.69 -34.56
C VAL A 413 -4.62 20.09 -34.07
N TRP A 414 -4.19 21.12 -34.80
CA TRP A 414 -4.46 22.50 -34.44
C TRP A 414 -5.95 22.80 -34.44
N ALA A 415 -6.69 22.36 -35.46
CA ALA A 415 -8.13 22.52 -35.53
C ALA A 415 -8.88 21.79 -34.40
N ALA A 416 -8.38 20.64 -33.94
CA ALA A 416 -8.99 19.87 -32.86
C ALA A 416 -8.65 20.42 -31.45
N TYR A 417 -7.45 20.96 -31.23
CA TYR A 417 -6.96 21.32 -29.89
C TYR A 417 -6.82 22.82 -29.63
N SER A 418 -6.80 23.68 -30.65
CA SER A 418 -6.72 25.13 -30.43
C SER A 418 -7.90 25.69 -29.60
N PRO A 419 -9.17 25.21 -29.74
CA PRO A 419 -10.26 25.77 -28.95
C PRO A 419 -10.12 25.52 -27.44
N ILE A 420 -9.56 24.38 -27.03
CA ILE A 420 -9.39 24.04 -25.61
C ILE A 420 -8.16 24.68 -24.97
N LEU A 421 -7.27 25.29 -25.76
CA LEU A 421 -6.04 25.89 -25.25
C LEU A 421 -6.33 26.97 -24.19
N GLU A 422 -7.36 27.79 -24.37
CA GLU A 422 -7.76 28.82 -23.40
C GLU A 422 -8.16 28.19 -22.05
N SER A 423 -8.95 27.11 -22.09
CA SER A 423 -9.35 26.35 -20.90
C SER A 423 -8.13 25.76 -20.18
N ILE A 424 -7.21 25.13 -20.92
CA ILE A 424 -5.99 24.55 -20.35
C ILE A 424 -5.11 25.62 -19.71
N LEU A 425 -4.93 26.77 -20.38
CA LEU A 425 -4.09 27.85 -19.87
C LEU A 425 -4.65 28.46 -18.59
N VAL A 426 -5.97 28.66 -18.48
CA VAL A 426 -6.56 29.19 -17.24
C VAL A 426 -6.47 28.19 -16.10
N TYR A 427 -6.69 26.90 -16.35
CA TYR A 427 -6.49 25.86 -15.34
C TYR A 427 -5.04 25.79 -14.88
N LEU A 428 -4.09 25.82 -15.81
CA LEU A 428 -2.66 25.79 -15.49
C LEU A 428 -2.24 27.02 -14.69
N ALA A 429 -2.65 28.22 -15.12
CA ALA A 429 -2.36 29.46 -14.41
C ALA A 429 -2.94 29.43 -12.98
N GLY A 430 -4.21 29.02 -12.85
CA GLY A 430 -4.85 28.85 -11.54
C GLY A 430 -4.12 27.84 -10.64
N ALA A 431 -3.72 26.69 -11.19
CA ALA A 431 -3.02 25.65 -10.44
C ALA A 431 -1.63 26.12 -9.97
N LEU A 432 -0.91 26.88 -10.80
CA LEU A 432 0.36 27.50 -10.43
C LEU A 432 0.20 28.54 -9.32
N VAL A 433 -0.85 29.38 -9.39
CA VAL A 433 -1.21 30.33 -8.34
C VAL A 433 -1.53 29.59 -7.04
N TYR A 434 -2.38 28.56 -7.09
CA TYR A 434 -2.73 27.73 -5.94
C TYR A 434 -1.52 27.04 -5.29
N ALA A 435 -0.63 26.47 -6.09
CA ALA A 435 0.54 25.75 -5.62
C ALA A 435 1.59 26.70 -5.02
N SER A 436 1.78 27.88 -5.62
CA SER A 436 2.74 28.88 -5.15
C SER A 436 2.29 29.64 -3.90
N LYS A 437 0.99 29.59 -3.57
CA LYS A 437 0.34 30.34 -2.47
C LYS A 437 0.50 31.86 -2.62
N VAL A 438 0.54 32.33 -3.86
CA VAL A 438 0.65 33.75 -4.19
C VAL A 438 -0.77 34.30 -4.44
N PRO A 439 -1.12 35.50 -3.93
CA PRO A 439 -0.24 36.53 -3.34
C PRO A 439 -0.09 36.47 -1.81
N GLU A 440 -0.82 35.63 -1.08
CA GLU A 440 -0.78 35.61 0.39
C GLU A 440 0.60 35.28 0.96
N ARG A 441 1.42 34.52 0.23
CA ARG A 441 2.81 34.24 0.58
C ARG A 441 3.67 35.50 0.59
N TRP A 442 3.41 36.46 -0.29
CA TRP A 442 4.16 37.73 -0.36
C TRP A 442 3.73 38.70 0.73
N CYS A 443 2.44 38.73 1.05
CA CYS A 443 1.87 39.60 2.08
C CYS A 443 0.94 38.81 3.02
N PRO A 444 1.51 38.06 3.99
CA PRO A 444 0.70 37.29 4.95
C PRO A 444 -0.27 38.18 5.72
N GLY A 445 -1.50 37.74 5.94
CA GLY A 445 -2.52 38.50 6.65
C GLY A 445 -3.33 39.50 5.79
N VAL A 446 -2.82 39.90 4.62
CA VAL A 446 -3.50 40.88 3.73
C VAL A 446 -4.63 40.22 2.94
N PHE A 447 -4.38 38.99 2.47
CA PHE A 447 -5.29 38.23 1.61
C PHE A 447 -6.09 37.17 2.39
N ASP A 448 -6.33 37.41 3.68
CA ASP A 448 -6.99 36.46 4.58
C ASP A 448 -8.43 36.15 4.18
N TYR A 449 -9.13 37.10 3.56
CA TYR A 449 -10.56 36.98 3.22
C TYR A 449 -10.86 36.95 1.73
N VAL A 450 -10.10 37.69 0.92
CA VAL A 450 -10.36 37.89 -0.51
C VAL A 450 -9.02 37.98 -1.25
N GLY A 451 -8.98 37.38 -2.45
CA GLY A 451 -7.85 37.48 -3.36
C GLY A 451 -6.67 36.56 -3.01
N GLY A 452 -6.84 35.65 -2.06
CA GLY A 452 -5.86 34.61 -1.78
C GLY A 452 -5.78 33.59 -2.93
N SER A 453 -4.68 32.84 -3.02
CA SER A 453 -4.45 31.87 -4.09
C SER A 453 -5.58 30.86 -4.28
N HIS A 454 -6.21 30.42 -3.19
CA HIS A 454 -7.35 29.51 -3.24
C HIS A 454 -8.59 30.17 -3.85
N ASN A 455 -8.86 31.44 -3.55
CA ASN A 455 -9.96 32.17 -4.19
C ASN A 455 -9.72 32.30 -5.69
N LEU A 456 -8.49 32.62 -6.08
CA LEU A 456 -8.09 32.73 -7.49
C LEU A 456 -8.16 31.39 -8.21
N TRP A 457 -7.78 30.30 -7.55
CA TRP A 457 -7.97 28.93 -8.06
C TRP A 457 -9.43 28.63 -8.35
N HIS A 458 -10.33 28.95 -7.41
CA HIS A 458 -11.76 28.75 -7.58
C HIS A 458 -12.31 29.50 -8.81
N ILE A 459 -11.91 30.76 -8.97
CA ILE A 459 -12.27 31.58 -10.14
C ILE A 459 -11.71 30.97 -11.42
N ALA A 460 -10.46 30.51 -11.41
CA ALA A 460 -9.83 29.85 -12.56
C ALA A 460 -10.54 28.55 -12.95
N VAL A 461 -11.02 27.76 -11.98
CA VAL A 461 -11.80 26.55 -12.25
C VAL A 461 -13.11 26.88 -12.96
N LEU A 462 -13.84 27.90 -12.49
CA LEU A 462 -15.05 28.36 -13.17
C LEU A 462 -14.73 28.90 -14.57
N GLY A 463 -13.68 29.71 -14.71
CA GLY A 463 -13.20 30.20 -16.00
C GLY A 463 -12.87 29.06 -16.96
N GLY A 464 -12.20 28.01 -16.48
CA GLY A 464 -11.88 26.81 -17.27
C GLY A 464 -13.12 26.07 -17.74
N ILE A 465 -14.15 25.92 -16.89
CA ILE A 465 -15.45 25.35 -17.29
C ILE A 465 -16.09 26.18 -18.41
N LEU A 466 -16.07 27.52 -18.29
CA LEU A 466 -16.67 28.42 -19.27
C LEU A 466 -15.91 28.40 -20.60
N PHE A 467 -14.58 28.46 -20.57
CA PHE A 467 -13.77 28.33 -21.80
C PHE A 467 -13.89 26.95 -22.41
N HIS A 468 -14.02 25.89 -21.61
CA HIS A 468 -14.28 24.55 -22.15
C HIS A 468 -15.66 24.45 -22.79
N TYR A 469 -16.68 25.12 -22.25
CA TYR A 469 -17.98 25.22 -22.90
C TYR A 469 -17.90 25.94 -24.24
N SER A 470 -17.17 27.06 -24.33
CA SER A 470 -16.90 27.75 -25.60
C SER A 470 -16.16 26.84 -26.58
N ALA A 471 -15.11 26.16 -26.13
CA ALA A 471 -14.37 25.17 -26.91
C ALA A 471 -15.28 24.05 -27.41
N MET A 472 -16.20 23.56 -26.57
CA MET A 472 -17.16 22.54 -26.93
C MET A 472 -18.10 22.99 -28.06
N GLN A 473 -18.51 24.26 -28.10
CA GLN A 473 -19.27 24.80 -29.24
C GLN A 473 -18.47 24.73 -30.55
N GLU A 474 -17.19 25.08 -30.51
CA GLU A 474 -16.30 25.00 -31.68
C GLU A 474 -16.01 23.54 -32.07
N PHE A 475 -15.82 22.66 -31.10
CA PHE A 475 -15.62 21.23 -31.30
C PHE A 475 -16.78 20.60 -32.07
N PHE A 476 -18.02 20.85 -31.63
CA PHE A 476 -19.21 20.34 -32.31
C PHE A 476 -19.35 20.95 -33.70
N SER A 477 -19.09 22.26 -33.86
CA SER A 477 -19.13 22.90 -35.17
C SER A 477 -18.14 22.27 -36.16
N HIS A 478 -16.89 22.07 -35.76
CA HIS A 478 -15.87 21.38 -36.57
C HIS A 478 -16.25 19.93 -36.86
N ALA A 479 -16.78 19.20 -35.87
CA ALA A 479 -17.23 17.83 -36.04
C ALA A 479 -18.38 17.71 -37.05
N PHE A 480 -19.36 18.62 -36.99
CA PHE A 480 -20.48 18.65 -37.93
C PHE A 480 -20.04 19.03 -39.34
N SER A 481 -19.11 19.98 -39.49
CA SER A 481 -18.52 20.31 -40.81
C SER A 481 -17.86 19.08 -41.43
N ARG A 482 -17.01 18.37 -40.67
CA ARG A 482 -16.35 17.15 -41.14
C ARG A 482 -17.34 16.04 -41.51
N ALA A 483 -18.46 15.95 -40.79
CA ALA A 483 -19.51 14.99 -41.10
C ALA A 483 -20.27 15.33 -42.39
N GLN A 484 -20.46 16.63 -42.68
CA GLN A 484 -21.08 17.08 -43.93
C GLN A 484 -20.20 16.85 -45.16
N ASP A 485 -18.88 17.03 -45.01
CA ASP A 485 -17.90 16.79 -46.10
C ASP A 485 -17.69 15.30 -46.41
N GLY A 486 -18.38 14.42 -45.68
CA GLY A 486 -18.28 12.96 -45.78
C GLY A 486 -17.20 12.42 -44.85
N CYS A 487 -17.61 11.69 -43.81
CA CYS A 487 -16.66 10.99 -42.95
C CYS A 487 -15.88 9.97 -43.81
N PRO A 488 -14.54 10.06 -43.92
CA PRO A 488 -13.75 9.24 -44.85
C PRO A 488 -13.75 7.72 -44.54
N VAL A 489 -14.48 7.31 -43.49
CA VAL A 489 -14.60 5.92 -43.01
C VAL A 489 -16.01 5.34 -43.28
N TYR A 490 -16.92 6.09 -43.92
CA TYR A 490 -18.23 5.61 -44.35
C TYR A 490 -18.53 5.90 -45.82
#